data_AF-A0A371MFH9-F1
#
_entry.id   AF-A0A371MFH9-F1
#
_cell.length_a   1.000
_cell.length_b   1.000
_cell.length_c   1.000
_cell.angle_alpha   90.00
_cell.angle_beta   90.00
_cell.angle_gamma   90.00
#
_symmetry.space_group_name_H-M   'P 1'
#
loop_
_entity.id
_entity.type
_entity.pdbx_description
1 polymer ?
#
loop_
_entity_poly.entity_id
_entity_poly.type
_entity_poly.pdbx_seq_one_letter_code
_entity_poly.pdbx_strand_id
1 'polypeptide(L)'
;MNDSSPGEGHVRVVGTAHVSADSVREVEETVREERPDVVAVELDEGRYRQMKGGTPDDIEARDLLRGNTVFQFIAYWMLSYVQSQMGDKFDVKPGADMLAAVETAEEEGLDVALVDRDIQVTIQRFWRRMGTLEKIRMAGDLLFGVADARGVGAVLGIAVGVFLGPLVGLFGGAVGVTDLLLTRTATAAVLGAAAAYMLYTVASFSLDGDDAVLAGLGGGAAIGIVAGFGLGIGTGLVSGILGSLGTAIVGSLVIGVLAGVVVGITAGAVLNAFGLFAPAEGDADYEEFDMAELTDGDVVSAMMEEFRRFSPGGAEALIDERDAYIAHQLVALRQSGRHVVAIVGAGHREGIENYLEHPETLPPMESLVGVAEKDGFPWGKLLGFGVTAVFVAFFVLLAMAGVGNERLLTIFGAWFLINGVFAAALAKVAGARWTSALVGGLVAWMTSINPLLAPGWFTGYVELRHTPVNVGDIGKLNELLSDEETPIVELVGQMFDVPLFKLIMVVAMTNIGSIIASFLFVTYVIPVIASDLGGIAGVTNLMFEGARNSADLIWRSLT
;
A
#
# COMPACT_ATOMS: atom_id res chain seq x y z
N MET A 1 -5.61 66.35 -13.15
CA MET A 1 -6.22 65.08 -13.57
C MET A 1 -5.22 64.41 -14.49
N ASN A 2 -4.50 63.41 -13.98
CA ASN A 2 -3.75 62.48 -14.81
C ASN A 2 -4.15 61.10 -14.26
N ASP A 3 -5.11 60.50 -14.95
CA ASP A 3 -5.69 59.21 -14.64
C ASP A 3 -4.73 58.15 -15.16
N SER A 4 -3.90 57.61 -14.27
CA SER A 4 -3.07 56.44 -14.56
C SER A 4 -3.75 55.23 -13.93
N SER A 5 -4.77 54.72 -14.61
CA SER A 5 -5.27 53.36 -14.39
C SER A 5 -4.07 52.41 -14.60
N PRO A 6 -3.68 51.59 -13.61
CA PRO A 6 -2.69 50.53 -13.85
C PRO A 6 -3.27 49.64 -14.95
N GLY A 7 -2.46 49.30 -15.97
CA GLY A 7 -2.87 48.38 -17.02
C GLY A 7 -3.38 47.08 -16.41
N GLU A 8 -4.47 46.54 -16.93
CA GLU A 8 -4.97 45.22 -16.52
C GLU A 8 -3.87 44.20 -16.85
N GLY A 9 -3.38 43.49 -15.83
CA GLY A 9 -2.47 42.37 -16.03
C GLY A 9 -3.10 41.31 -16.94
N HIS A 10 -2.28 40.55 -17.65
CA HIS A 10 -2.73 39.55 -18.61
C HIS A 10 -2.00 38.23 -18.38
N VAL A 11 -2.69 37.11 -18.58
CA VAL A 11 -2.10 35.76 -18.50
C VAL A 11 -2.27 35.09 -19.85
N ARG A 12 -1.16 34.70 -20.49
CA ARG A 12 -1.16 33.83 -21.67
C ARG A 12 -0.77 32.43 -21.23
N VAL A 13 -1.62 31.44 -21.46
CA VAL A 13 -1.34 30.04 -21.15
C VAL A 13 -0.72 29.38 -22.39
N VAL A 14 0.40 28.68 -22.20
CA VAL A 14 1.11 27.90 -23.23
C VAL A 14 1.07 26.45 -22.78
N GLY A 15 0.31 25.62 -23.52
CA GLY A 15 0.22 24.19 -23.27
C GLY A 15 1.41 23.47 -23.89
N THR A 16 2.05 22.59 -23.13
CA THR A 16 3.25 21.86 -23.53
C THR A 16 3.02 20.35 -23.50
N ALA A 17 3.58 19.64 -24.48
CA ALA A 17 3.69 18.19 -24.42
C ALA A 17 5.03 17.88 -23.73
N HIS A 18 4.96 17.48 -22.46
CA HIS A 18 6.04 17.33 -21.45
C HIS A 18 7.28 16.48 -21.84
N VAL A 19 7.40 16.05 -23.09
CA VAL A 19 8.44 15.17 -23.63
C VAL A 19 8.79 15.47 -25.10
N SER A 20 8.40 16.62 -25.65
CA SER A 20 8.69 16.99 -27.05
C SER A 20 9.76 18.08 -27.16
N ALA A 21 10.77 17.84 -28.00
CA ALA A 21 11.77 18.86 -28.34
C ALA A 21 11.15 20.09 -29.04
N ASP A 22 10.03 19.89 -29.74
CA ASP A 22 9.29 20.99 -30.36
C ASP A 22 8.60 21.86 -29.30
N SER A 23 8.08 21.28 -28.22
CA SER A 23 7.51 22.05 -27.09
C SER A 23 8.56 22.88 -26.37
N VAL A 24 9.78 22.35 -26.20
CA VAL A 24 10.91 23.13 -25.63
C VAL A 24 11.17 24.38 -26.48
N ARG A 25 11.31 24.20 -27.79
CA ARG A 25 11.58 25.31 -28.72
C ARG A 25 10.45 26.34 -28.74
N GLU A 26 9.19 25.89 -28.77
CA GLU A 26 8.01 26.77 -28.74
C GLU A 26 7.97 27.61 -27.45
N VAL A 27 8.29 27.01 -26.31
CA VAL A 27 8.37 27.71 -25.02
C VAL A 27 9.45 28.79 -25.05
N GLU A 28 10.66 28.45 -25.48
CA GLU A 28 11.75 29.43 -25.52
C GLU A 28 11.46 30.58 -26.49
N GLU A 29 10.92 30.29 -27.68
CA GLU A 29 10.50 31.30 -28.66
C GLU A 29 9.42 32.22 -28.06
N THR A 30 8.39 31.64 -27.43
CA THR A 30 7.29 32.40 -26.83
C THR A 30 7.78 33.34 -25.73
N VAL A 31 8.65 32.89 -24.83
CA VAL A 31 9.19 33.72 -23.74
C VAL A 31 10.01 34.89 -24.30
N ARG A 32 10.85 34.65 -25.31
CA ARG A 32 11.69 35.68 -25.94
C ARG A 32 10.88 36.69 -26.75
N GLU A 33 9.80 36.26 -27.40
CA GLU A 33 8.94 37.13 -28.21
C GLU A 33 8.02 38.01 -27.35
N GLU A 34 7.33 37.41 -26.37
CA GLU A 34 6.35 38.10 -25.52
C GLU A 34 7.01 39.00 -24.48
N ARG A 35 8.20 38.63 -23.98
CA ARG A 35 8.92 39.32 -22.88
C ARG A 35 7.99 39.72 -21.71
N PRO A 36 7.36 38.74 -21.05
CA PRO A 36 6.45 39.00 -19.93
C PRO A 36 7.18 39.55 -18.70
N ASP A 37 6.42 40.10 -17.75
CA ASP A 37 6.98 40.47 -16.44
C ASP A 37 7.34 39.21 -15.63
N VAL A 38 6.56 38.15 -15.77
CA VAL A 38 6.73 36.87 -15.05
C VAL A 38 6.54 35.68 -16.00
N VAL A 39 7.43 34.71 -15.92
CA VAL A 39 7.23 33.36 -16.47
C VAL A 39 6.75 32.45 -15.34
N ALA A 40 5.50 32.00 -15.44
CA ALA A 40 4.92 31.06 -14.50
C ALA A 40 5.07 29.64 -15.04
N VAL A 41 5.54 28.69 -14.21
CA VAL A 41 5.77 27.30 -14.63
C VAL A 41 5.02 26.32 -13.72
N GLU A 42 4.48 25.25 -14.31
CA GLU A 42 3.81 24.14 -13.61
C GLU A 42 4.82 23.23 -12.89
N LEU A 43 5.60 23.82 -11.99
CA LEU A 43 6.56 23.14 -11.13
C LEU A 43 6.36 23.57 -9.68
N ASP A 44 6.57 22.62 -8.76
CA ASP A 44 6.70 22.90 -7.34
C ASP A 44 8.18 23.07 -6.95
N GLU A 45 8.44 23.66 -5.80
CA GLU A 45 9.80 23.92 -5.31
C GLU A 45 10.67 22.65 -5.22
N GLY A 46 10.08 21.51 -4.85
CA GLY A 46 10.81 20.25 -4.70
C GLY A 46 11.30 19.74 -6.04
N ARG A 47 10.41 19.67 -7.04
CA ARG A 47 10.77 19.29 -8.42
C ARG A 47 11.76 20.28 -9.04
N TYR A 48 11.57 21.58 -8.83
CA TYR A 48 12.50 22.60 -9.32
C TYR A 48 13.93 22.39 -8.77
N ARG A 49 14.07 22.18 -7.45
CA ARG A 49 15.38 21.91 -6.82
C ARG A 49 16.03 20.64 -7.38
N GLN A 50 15.24 19.59 -7.61
CA GLN A 50 15.73 18.32 -8.15
C GLN A 50 16.26 18.50 -9.59
N MET A 51 15.54 19.26 -10.44
CA MET A 51 15.94 19.55 -11.81
C MET A 51 17.24 20.38 -11.88
N LYS A 52 17.46 21.31 -10.94
CA LYS A 52 18.73 22.07 -10.81
C LYS A 52 19.87 21.27 -10.15
N GLY A 53 19.70 19.96 -9.93
CA GLY A 53 20.74 19.07 -9.41
C GLY A 53 20.82 18.98 -7.87
N GLY A 54 19.80 19.45 -7.15
CA GLY A 54 19.68 19.24 -5.72
C GLY A 54 19.48 17.75 -5.37
N THR A 55 20.11 17.30 -4.29
CA THR A 55 19.86 15.95 -3.74
C THR A 55 18.49 15.90 -3.06
N PRO A 56 17.70 14.83 -3.27
CA PRO A 56 16.43 14.65 -2.54
C PRO A 56 16.66 14.62 -1.03
N ASP A 57 15.68 15.11 -0.27
CA ASP A 57 15.78 15.20 1.19
C ASP A 57 15.85 13.80 1.85
N ASP A 58 16.67 13.69 2.89
CA ASP A 58 16.71 12.51 3.75
C ASP A 58 15.46 12.44 4.63
N ILE A 59 14.95 11.22 4.83
CA ILE A 59 13.72 11.04 5.61
C ILE A 59 14.06 10.99 7.10
N GLU A 60 13.43 11.88 7.87
CA GLU A 60 13.59 11.87 9.31
C GLU A 60 12.75 10.77 9.99
N ALA A 61 13.33 10.14 11.00
CA ALA A 61 12.67 9.07 11.75
C ALA A 61 11.33 9.49 12.40
N ARG A 62 11.16 10.78 12.71
CA ARG A 62 9.93 11.32 13.30
C ARG A 62 8.73 11.29 12.34
N ASP A 63 8.97 11.30 11.03
CA ASP A 63 7.92 11.37 10.03
C ASP A 63 7.24 10.00 9.84
N LEU A 64 7.98 8.89 10.04
CA LEU A 64 7.40 7.54 10.09
C LEU A 64 6.33 7.40 11.18
N LEU A 65 6.55 7.98 12.37
CA LEU A 65 5.62 7.90 13.49
C LEU A 65 4.35 8.74 13.28
N ARG A 66 4.38 9.70 12.35
CA ARG A 66 3.21 10.52 11.98
C ARG A 66 2.35 9.87 10.89
N GLY A 67 2.80 8.78 10.28
CA GLY A 67 2.05 7.98 9.31
C GLY A 67 1.95 8.57 7.90
N ASN A 68 2.53 9.76 7.64
CA ASN A 68 2.44 10.41 6.33
C ASN A 68 3.46 9.85 5.30
N THR A 69 4.57 9.29 5.78
CA THR A 69 5.69 8.86 4.94
C THR A 69 5.34 7.68 4.02
N VAL A 70 4.42 6.79 4.43
CA VAL A 70 4.00 5.66 3.59
C VAL A 70 3.33 6.14 2.31
N PHE A 71 2.47 7.15 2.42
CA PHE A 71 1.80 7.75 1.26
C PHE A 71 2.79 8.50 0.38
N GLN A 72 3.76 9.17 0.97
CA GLN A 72 4.85 9.83 0.25
C GLN A 72 5.68 8.82 -0.56
N PHE A 73 6.02 7.65 -0.01
CA PHE A 73 6.73 6.60 -0.74
C PHE A 73 5.92 6.04 -1.90
N ILE A 74 4.65 5.71 -1.67
CA ILE A 74 3.76 5.21 -2.74
C ILE A 74 3.63 6.26 -3.84
N ALA A 75 3.53 7.54 -3.47
CA ALA A 75 3.44 8.65 -4.39
C ALA A 75 4.67 8.76 -5.29
N TYR A 76 5.85 8.78 -4.69
CA TYR A 76 7.10 8.85 -5.43
C TYR A 76 7.37 7.59 -6.25
N TRP A 77 7.02 6.41 -5.74
CA TRP A 77 7.19 5.16 -6.49
C TRP A 77 6.32 5.13 -7.73
N MET A 78 5.05 5.50 -7.62
CA MET A 78 4.14 5.60 -8.75
C MET A 78 4.59 6.68 -9.74
N LEU A 79 5.03 7.84 -9.25
CA LEU A 79 5.58 8.89 -10.10
C LEU A 79 6.84 8.41 -10.85
N SER A 80 7.73 7.71 -10.16
CA SER A 80 8.93 7.12 -10.77
C SER A 80 8.55 6.06 -11.82
N TYR A 81 7.55 5.23 -11.55
CA TYR A 81 7.07 4.20 -12.48
C TYR A 81 6.49 4.83 -13.76
N VAL A 82 5.67 5.88 -13.62
CA VAL A 82 5.16 6.63 -14.78
C VAL A 82 6.31 7.30 -15.54
N GLN A 83 7.30 7.85 -14.83
CA GLN A 83 8.48 8.46 -15.44
C GLN A 83 9.35 7.45 -16.20
N SER A 84 9.57 6.24 -15.68
CA SER A 84 10.35 5.20 -16.37
C SER A 84 9.64 4.66 -17.60
N GLN A 85 8.33 4.44 -17.53
CA GLN A 85 7.53 3.99 -18.67
C GLN A 85 7.51 5.00 -19.83
N MET A 86 7.57 6.29 -19.54
CA MET A 86 7.61 7.34 -20.58
C MET A 86 9.02 7.60 -21.12
N GLY A 87 10.07 7.39 -20.31
CA GLY A 87 11.47 7.67 -20.68
C GLY A 87 12.02 6.79 -21.81
N ASP A 88 11.51 5.57 -21.97
CA ASP A 88 11.99 4.64 -23.01
C ASP A 88 11.42 4.93 -24.40
N LYS A 89 10.34 5.74 -24.50
CA LYS A 89 9.63 6.02 -25.75
C LYS A 89 9.92 7.41 -26.32
N PHE A 90 10.51 8.32 -25.53
CA PHE A 90 10.78 9.71 -25.92
C PHE A 90 12.18 10.16 -25.47
N ASP A 91 13.01 10.61 -26.41
CA ASP A 91 14.44 10.96 -26.22
C ASP A 91 14.66 12.31 -25.47
N VAL A 92 13.68 12.73 -24.65
CA VAL A 92 13.66 14.02 -23.92
C VAL A 92 13.29 13.78 -22.46
N LYS A 93 14.05 14.39 -21.54
CA LYS A 93 13.79 14.28 -20.10
C LYS A 93 12.43 14.92 -19.74
N PRO A 94 11.56 14.23 -18.98
CA PRO A 94 10.30 14.81 -18.51
C PRO A 94 10.51 16.15 -17.78
N GLY A 95 9.76 17.17 -18.20
CA GLY A 95 9.87 18.54 -17.65
C GLY A 95 11.02 19.39 -18.21
N ALA A 96 11.63 18.97 -19.32
CA ALA A 96 12.65 19.76 -20.02
C ALA A 96 12.11 21.09 -20.57
N ASP A 97 10.85 21.11 -21.00
CA ASP A 97 10.10 22.30 -21.41
C ASP A 97 9.96 23.33 -20.27
N MET A 98 9.58 22.87 -19.08
CA MET A 98 9.46 23.71 -17.89
C MET A 98 10.82 24.25 -17.44
N LEU A 99 11.88 23.42 -17.49
CA LEU A 99 13.23 23.87 -17.17
C LEU A 99 13.74 24.89 -18.19
N ALA A 100 13.49 24.67 -19.49
CA ALA A 100 13.85 25.61 -20.55
C ALA A 100 13.13 26.96 -20.39
N ALA A 101 11.87 26.96 -19.96
CA ALA A 101 11.15 28.19 -19.60
C ALA A 101 11.86 28.96 -18.48
N VAL A 102 12.26 28.27 -17.41
CA VAL A 102 12.96 28.89 -16.28
C VAL A 102 14.32 29.42 -16.70
N GLU A 103 15.10 28.63 -17.43
CA GLU A 103 16.43 29.04 -17.91
C GLU A 103 16.35 30.24 -18.85
N THR A 104 15.40 30.23 -19.80
CA THR A 104 15.17 31.36 -20.71
C THR A 104 14.73 32.61 -19.96
N ALA A 105 13.86 32.48 -18.95
CA ALA A 105 13.46 33.59 -18.10
C ALA A 105 14.64 34.17 -17.31
N GLU A 106 15.50 33.32 -16.73
CA GLU A 106 16.72 33.71 -16.03
C GLU A 106 17.71 34.43 -16.97
N GLU A 107 17.88 33.94 -18.20
CA GLU A 107 18.74 34.55 -19.23
C GLU A 107 18.26 35.94 -19.65
N GLU A 108 16.94 36.11 -19.83
CA GLU A 108 16.31 37.38 -20.22
C GLU A 108 16.08 38.33 -19.03
N GLY A 109 16.40 37.90 -17.80
CA GLY A 109 16.24 38.69 -16.57
C GLY A 109 14.79 38.92 -16.16
N LEU A 110 13.92 37.96 -16.44
CA LEU A 110 12.49 37.95 -16.10
C LEU A 110 12.26 37.26 -14.74
N ASP A 111 11.17 37.61 -14.05
CA ASP A 111 10.80 36.92 -12.81
C ASP A 111 10.23 35.52 -13.10
N VAL A 112 10.54 34.55 -12.24
CA VAL A 112 10.02 33.18 -12.34
C VAL A 112 9.05 32.90 -11.20
N ALA A 113 7.87 32.36 -11.51
CA ALA A 113 6.89 31.93 -10.53
C ALA A 113 6.60 30.42 -10.64
N LEU A 114 6.83 29.70 -9.55
CA LEU A 114 6.44 28.29 -9.41
C LEU A 114 4.97 28.25 -8.99
N VAL A 115 4.08 27.83 -9.89
CA VAL A 115 2.61 27.95 -9.68
C VAL A 115 1.93 26.62 -9.34
N ASP A 116 2.68 25.53 -9.22
CA ASP A 116 2.12 24.23 -8.91
C ASP A 116 2.16 23.88 -7.42
N ARG A 117 1.28 22.97 -7.03
CA ARG A 117 1.20 22.44 -5.67
C ARG A 117 2.26 21.38 -5.45
N ASP A 118 2.72 21.27 -4.20
CA ASP A 118 3.56 20.15 -3.76
C ASP A 118 2.98 18.81 -4.23
N ILE A 119 3.79 18.06 -4.98
CA ILE A 119 3.36 16.80 -5.60
C ILE A 119 2.90 15.78 -4.59
N GLN A 120 3.45 15.77 -3.36
CA GLN A 120 3.03 14.85 -2.31
C GLN A 120 1.61 15.17 -1.84
N VAL A 121 1.25 16.46 -1.74
CA VAL A 121 -0.12 16.89 -1.41
C VAL A 121 -1.08 16.48 -2.53
N THR A 122 -0.69 16.68 -3.78
CA THR A 122 -1.48 16.30 -4.96
C THR A 122 -1.74 14.79 -4.99
N ILE A 123 -0.71 13.97 -4.76
CA ILE A 123 -0.88 12.52 -4.73
C ILE A 123 -1.67 12.06 -3.49
N GLN A 124 -1.46 12.64 -2.31
CA GLN A 124 -2.27 12.32 -1.13
C GLN A 124 -3.77 12.58 -1.37
N ARG A 125 -4.10 13.68 -2.06
CA ARG A 125 -5.47 14.01 -2.46
C ARG A 125 -6.01 13.03 -3.49
N PHE A 126 -5.23 12.68 -4.51
CA PHE A 126 -5.55 11.61 -5.47
C PHE A 126 -5.98 10.32 -4.76
N TRP A 127 -5.16 9.81 -3.84
CA TRP A 127 -5.50 8.61 -3.07
C TRP A 127 -6.71 8.80 -2.18
N ARG A 128 -6.96 9.99 -1.66
CA ARG A 128 -8.07 10.22 -0.75
C ARG A 128 -9.41 10.33 -1.48
N ARG A 129 -9.39 10.93 -2.67
CA ARG A 129 -10.55 11.19 -3.53
C ARG A 129 -11.01 9.93 -4.26
N MET A 130 -10.10 9.01 -4.59
CA MET A 130 -10.45 7.69 -5.11
C MET A 130 -11.36 6.88 -4.15
N GLY A 131 -12.42 6.31 -4.70
CA GLY A 131 -13.24 5.31 -4.02
C GLY A 131 -12.46 4.02 -3.70
N THR A 132 -12.97 3.20 -2.77
CA THR A 132 -12.34 1.92 -2.41
C THR A 132 -12.26 0.96 -3.61
N LEU A 133 -13.26 0.99 -4.49
CA LEU A 133 -13.30 0.18 -5.71
C LEU A 133 -12.27 0.64 -6.75
N GLU A 134 -12.12 1.95 -6.97
CA GLU A 134 -11.08 2.53 -7.85
C GLU A 134 -9.68 2.09 -7.39
N LYS A 135 -9.42 2.13 -6.08
CA LYS A 135 -8.14 1.67 -5.51
C LYS A 135 -7.87 0.19 -5.72
N ILE A 136 -8.90 -0.65 -5.55
CA ILE A 136 -8.78 -2.10 -5.73
C ILE A 136 -8.51 -2.42 -7.20
N ARG A 137 -9.20 -1.74 -8.13
CA ARG A 137 -8.96 -1.89 -9.57
C ARG A 137 -7.56 -1.45 -9.96
N MET A 138 -7.18 -0.22 -9.63
CA MET A 138 -5.84 0.30 -9.93
C MET A 138 -4.72 -0.56 -9.32
N ALA A 139 -4.87 -1.02 -8.08
CA ALA A 139 -3.91 -1.94 -7.47
C ALA A 139 -3.90 -3.32 -8.16
N GLY A 140 -5.06 -3.80 -8.63
CA GLY A 140 -5.17 -5.03 -9.41
C GLY A 140 -4.44 -4.92 -10.75
N ASP A 141 -4.67 -3.84 -11.48
CA ASP A 141 -4.05 -3.58 -12.77
C ASP A 141 -2.54 -3.39 -12.64
N LEU A 142 -2.06 -2.63 -11.64
CA LEU A 142 -0.64 -2.41 -11.41
C LEU A 142 0.12 -3.65 -10.91
N LEU A 143 -0.47 -4.43 -10.00
CA LEU A 143 0.21 -5.59 -9.43
C LEU A 143 0.25 -6.78 -10.38
N PHE A 144 -0.70 -6.85 -11.31
CA PHE A 144 -0.90 -8.07 -12.07
C PHE A 144 -1.01 -7.90 -13.56
N GLY A 145 -1.15 -6.68 -14.09
CA GLY A 145 -1.02 -6.26 -15.50
C GLY A 145 -1.89 -6.97 -16.56
N VAL A 146 -2.38 -8.16 -16.23
CA VAL A 146 -2.86 -9.25 -17.10
C VAL A 146 -3.58 -10.33 -16.25
N ALA A 147 -3.87 -10.14 -14.96
CA ALA A 147 -4.55 -11.18 -14.19
C ALA A 147 -6.06 -11.13 -14.32
N ASP A 148 -6.63 -12.20 -14.87
CA ASP A 148 -8.06 -12.49 -14.80
C ASP A 148 -8.59 -12.29 -13.37
N ALA A 149 -9.83 -11.81 -13.24
CA ALA A 149 -10.52 -11.61 -11.95
C ALA A 149 -10.45 -12.83 -11.00
N ARG A 150 -10.29 -14.03 -11.56
CA ARG A 150 -10.08 -15.28 -10.81
C ARG A 150 -8.71 -15.33 -10.11
N GLY A 151 -7.66 -14.82 -10.74
CA GLY A 151 -6.31 -14.71 -10.17
C GLY A 151 -6.27 -13.72 -9.00
N VAL A 152 -6.84 -12.53 -9.20
CA VAL A 152 -7.01 -11.54 -8.11
C VAL A 152 -7.83 -12.14 -6.96
N GLY A 153 -8.93 -12.81 -7.31
CA GLY A 153 -9.75 -13.56 -6.37
C GLY A 153 -8.96 -14.61 -5.58
N ALA A 154 -8.13 -15.41 -6.25
CA ALA A 154 -7.32 -16.45 -5.63
C ALA A 154 -6.32 -15.87 -4.61
N VAL A 155 -5.61 -14.80 -4.96
CA VAL A 155 -4.61 -14.16 -4.08
C VAL A 155 -5.27 -13.58 -2.83
N LEU A 156 -6.35 -12.84 -3.01
CA LEU A 156 -7.16 -12.33 -1.89
C LEU A 156 -7.70 -13.50 -1.05
N GLY A 157 -8.11 -14.57 -1.71
CA GLY A 157 -8.53 -15.81 -1.09
C GLY A 157 -7.45 -16.45 -0.22
N ILE A 158 -6.19 -16.50 -0.67
CA ILE A 158 -5.05 -16.99 0.13
C ILE A 158 -4.88 -16.11 1.37
N ALA A 159 -4.87 -14.78 1.20
CA ALA A 159 -4.70 -13.85 2.33
C ALA A 159 -5.79 -14.03 3.39
N VAL A 160 -7.05 -14.08 2.95
CA VAL A 160 -8.20 -14.35 3.83
C VAL A 160 -8.09 -15.76 4.45
N GLY A 161 -7.68 -16.75 3.68
CA GLY A 161 -7.55 -18.13 4.12
C GLY A 161 -6.46 -18.35 5.16
N VAL A 162 -5.30 -17.70 5.02
CA VAL A 162 -4.25 -17.67 6.06
C VAL A 162 -4.79 -17.03 7.33
N PHE A 163 -5.55 -15.94 7.19
CA PHE A 163 -6.13 -15.24 8.34
C PHE A 163 -7.27 -16.04 9.00
N LEU A 164 -8.10 -16.75 8.26
CA LEU A 164 -9.23 -17.51 8.83
C LEU A 164 -8.88 -18.94 9.22
N GLY A 165 -7.79 -19.52 8.69
CA GLY A 165 -7.40 -20.91 8.93
C GLY A 165 -7.26 -21.28 10.41
N PRO A 166 -6.64 -20.46 11.26
CA PRO A 166 -6.63 -20.72 12.70
C PRO A 166 -8.01 -20.68 13.37
N LEU A 167 -8.99 -19.93 12.85
CA LEU A 167 -10.38 -20.05 13.32
C LEU A 167 -11.00 -21.40 12.95
N VAL A 168 -10.58 -22.00 11.83
CA VAL A 168 -10.96 -23.38 11.48
C VAL A 168 -10.37 -24.37 12.49
N GLY A 169 -9.18 -24.13 13.04
CA GLY A 169 -8.62 -24.98 14.09
C GLY A 169 -9.43 -24.91 15.39
N LEU A 170 -9.96 -23.73 15.70
CA LEU A 170 -10.63 -23.44 16.96
C LEU A 170 -12.14 -23.75 16.94
N PHE A 171 -12.82 -23.45 15.82
CA PHE A 171 -14.27 -23.62 15.65
C PHE A 171 -14.63 -24.72 14.64
N GLY A 172 -13.64 -25.33 13.99
CA GLY A 172 -13.84 -26.31 12.93
C GLY A 172 -14.71 -27.49 13.34
N GLY A 173 -14.61 -27.93 14.60
CA GLY A 173 -15.45 -29.01 15.12
C GLY A 173 -16.95 -28.74 15.00
N ALA A 174 -17.37 -27.47 15.08
CA ALA A 174 -18.77 -27.07 14.92
C ALA A 174 -19.27 -27.15 13.46
N VAL A 175 -18.36 -27.07 12.50
CA VAL A 175 -18.63 -27.14 11.05
C VAL A 175 -18.18 -28.46 10.42
N GLY A 176 -17.85 -29.46 11.25
CA GLY A 176 -17.52 -30.82 10.80
C GLY A 176 -16.04 -31.06 10.47
N VAL A 177 -15.14 -30.12 10.78
CA VAL A 177 -13.69 -30.33 10.69
C VAL A 177 -13.25 -31.21 11.87
N THR A 178 -12.86 -32.43 11.57
CA THR A 178 -12.44 -33.44 12.56
C THR A 178 -10.93 -33.42 12.76
N ASP A 179 -10.45 -33.94 13.89
CA ASP A 179 -9.02 -34.14 14.15
C ASP A 179 -8.35 -35.02 13.08
N LEU A 180 -9.11 -35.98 12.53
CA LEU A 180 -8.66 -36.79 11.40
C LEU A 180 -8.41 -35.94 10.16
N LEU A 181 -9.31 -35.00 9.85
CA LEU A 181 -9.16 -34.06 8.74
C LEU A 181 -7.94 -33.17 8.95
N LEU A 182 -7.79 -32.57 10.15
CA LEU A 182 -6.66 -31.72 10.49
C LEU A 182 -5.34 -32.48 10.36
N THR A 183 -5.26 -33.69 10.92
CA THR A 183 -4.05 -34.52 10.88
C THR A 183 -3.68 -34.91 9.45
N ARG A 184 -4.66 -35.34 8.64
CA ARG A 184 -4.42 -35.70 7.23
C ARG A 184 -4.01 -34.50 6.39
N THR A 185 -4.63 -33.35 6.59
CA THR A 185 -4.26 -32.13 5.86
C THR A 185 -2.87 -31.63 6.27
N ALA A 186 -2.55 -31.64 7.57
CA ALA A 186 -1.21 -31.31 8.04
C ALA A 186 -0.15 -32.25 7.44
N THR A 187 -0.46 -33.55 7.40
CA THR A 187 0.41 -34.57 6.81
C THR A 187 0.61 -34.34 5.32
N ALA A 188 -0.45 -34.01 4.59
CA ALA A 188 -0.40 -33.68 3.18
C ALA A 188 0.50 -32.47 2.90
N ALA A 189 0.40 -31.42 3.72
CA ALA A 189 1.22 -30.23 3.55
C ALA A 189 2.70 -30.49 3.86
N VAL A 190 3.01 -31.16 4.98
CA VAL A 190 4.41 -31.45 5.35
C VAL A 190 5.06 -32.40 4.37
N LEU A 191 4.39 -33.51 4.03
CA LEU A 191 4.92 -34.47 3.05
C LEU A 191 4.98 -33.86 1.66
N GLY A 192 3.98 -33.08 1.27
CA GLY A 192 3.95 -32.40 -0.01
C GLY A 192 5.08 -31.40 -0.16
N ALA A 193 5.38 -30.61 0.88
CA ALA A 193 6.50 -29.68 0.89
C ALA A 193 7.86 -30.40 0.85
N ALA A 194 8.02 -31.48 1.62
CA ALA A 194 9.23 -32.29 1.59
C ALA A 194 9.44 -32.95 0.20
N ALA A 195 8.37 -33.49 -0.38
CA ALA A 195 8.40 -34.06 -1.72
C ALA A 195 8.66 -32.99 -2.78
N ALA A 196 8.08 -31.79 -2.65
CA ALA A 196 8.30 -30.68 -3.56
C ALA A 196 9.77 -30.26 -3.57
N TYR A 197 10.38 -30.11 -2.38
CA TYR A 197 11.79 -29.77 -2.26
C TYR A 197 12.70 -30.85 -2.88
N MET A 198 12.42 -32.12 -2.62
CA MET A 198 13.18 -33.24 -3.20
C MET A 198 13.05 -33.28 -4.72
N LEU A 199 11.83 -33.13 -5.25
CA LEU A 199 11.57 -33.12 -6.68
C LEU A 199 12.20 -31.91 -7.37
N TYR A 200 12.09 -30.72 -6.77
CA TYR A 200 12.78 -29.52 -7.25
C TYR A 200 14.30 -29.73 -7.31
N THR A 201 14.89 -30.28 -6.25
CA THR A 201 16.34 -30.53 -6.17
C THR A 201 16.81 -31.51 -7.24
N VAL A 202 15.98 -32.51 -7.59
CA VAL A 202 16.30 -33.45 -8.66
C VAL A 202 16.06 -32.82 -10.03
N ALA A 203 14.96 -32.08 -10.20
CA ALA A 203 14.57 -31.46 -11.45
C ALA A 203 15.55 -30.33 -11.86
N SER A 204 16.13 -29.61 -10.91
CA SER A 204 17.09 -28.54 -11.17
C SER A 204 18.41 -29.02 -11.81
N PHE A 205 18.67 -30.34 -11.85
CA PHE A 205 19.79 -30.91 -12.60
C PHE A 205 19.50 -31.08 -14.10
N SER A 206 18.24 -31.00 -14.53
CA SER A 206 17.83 -31.39 -15.89
C SER A 206 16.84 -30.44 -16.55
N LEU A 207 16.19 -29.56 -15.79
CA LEU A 207 15.22 -28.59 -16.25
C LEU A 207 15.71 -27.17 -15.94
N ASP A 208 15.26 -26.22 -16.74
CA ASP A 208 15.43 -24.79 -16.48
C ASP A 208 14.70 -24.38 -15.19
N GLY A 209 15.10 -23.25 -14.61
CA GLY A 209 14.72 -22.85 -13.25
C GLY A 209 13.21 -22.90 -12.99
N ASP A 210 12.41 -22.38 -13.91
CA ASP A 210 10.95 -22.31 -13.77
C ASP A 210 10.28 -23.68 -13.90
N ASP A 211 10.73 -24.50 -14.85
CA ASP A 211 10.24 -25.86 -15.07
C ASP A 211 10.59 -26.79 -13.89
N ALA A 212 11.78 -26.61 -13.31
CA ALA A 212 12.19 -27.33 -12.10
C ALA A 212 11.30 -26.97 -10.89
N VAL A 213 10.97 -25.69 -10.73
CA VAL A 213 10.06 -25.21 -9.68
C VAL A 213 8.65 -25.77 -9.89
N LEU A 214 8.13 -25.72 -11.12
CA LEU A 214 6.81 -26.27 -11.47
C LEU A 214 6.74 -27.78 -11.23
N ALA A 215 7.76 -28.53 -11.65
CA ALA A 215 7.85 -29.97 -11.39
C ALA A 215 7.89 -30.29 -9.90
N GLY A 216 8.66 -29.51 -9.12
CA GLY A 216 8.72 -29.61 -7.67
C GLY A 216 7.36 -29.38 -7.01
N LEU A 217 6.75 -28.21 -7.24
CA LEU A 217 5.47 -27.84 -6.64
C LEU A 217 4.34 -28.77 -7.06
N GLY A 218 4.22 -29.08 -8.35
CA GLY A 218 3.18 -29.94 -8.90
C GLY A 218 3.28 -31.38 -8.39
N GLY A 219 4.47 -31.97 -8.45
CA GLY A 219 4.69 -33.34 -7.97
C GLY A 219 4.58 -33.45 -6.45
N GLY A 220 5.07 -32.46 -5.71
CA GLY A 220 4.92 -32.39 -4.25
C GLY A 220 3.47 -32.27 -3.82
N ALA A 221 2.68 -31.41 -4.48
CA ALA A 221 1.24 -31.29 -4.23
C ALA A 221 0.51 -32.62 -4.51
N ALA A 222 0.81 -33.29 -5.63
CA ALA A 222 0.22 -34.58 -5.97
C ALA A 222 0.54 -35.65 -4.91
N ILE A 223 1.79 -35.74 -4.47
CA ILE A 223 2.22 -36.67 -3.41
C ILE A 223 1.53 -36.34 -2.08
N GLY A 224 1.48 -35.06 -1.71
CA GLY A 224 0.80 -34.59 -0.50
C GLY A 224 -0.68 -34.99 -0.48
N ILE A 225 -1.39 -34.76 -1.59
CA ILE A 225 -2.82 -35.08 -1.72
C ILE A 225 -3.05 -36.59 -1.70
N VAL A 226 -2.34 -37.36 -2.53
CA VAL A 226 -2.59 -38.80 -2.67
C VAL A 226 -2.07 -39.58 -1.47
N ALA A 227 -0.79 -39.43 -1.14
CA ALA A 227 -0.15 -40.19 -0.08
C ALA A 227 -0.48 -39.64 1.31
N GLY A 228 -0.36 -38.32 1.50
CA GLY A 228 -0.60 -37.68 2.80
C GLY A 228 -2.08 -37.61 3.15
N PHE A 229 -2.90 -36.95 2.33
CA PHE A 229 -4.32 -36.75 2.64
C PHE A 229 -5.18 -38.01 2.39
N GLY A 230 -5.08 -38.59 1.19
CA GLY A 230 -5.91 -39.70 0.75
C GLY A 230 -5.62 -40.99 1.52
N LEU A 231 -4.35 -41.42 1.50
CA LEU A 231 -3.92 -42.68 2.11
C LEU A 231 -3.52 -42.53 3.59
N GLY A 232 -3.27 -41.32 4.09
CA GLY A 232 -2.83 -41.09 5.47
C GLY A 232 -1.41 -41.57 5.75
N ILE A 233 -0.59 -41.77 4.71
CA ILE A 233 0.80 -42.18 4.83
C ILE A 233 1.57 -41.05 5.54
N GLY A 234 2.37 -41.41 6.54
CA GLY A 234 3.17 -40.46 7.30
C GLY A 234 2.41 -39.68 8.39
N THR A 235 1.11 -39.95 8.59
CA THR A 235 0.31 -39.28 9.65
C THR A 235 0.90 -39.46 11.04
N GLY A 236 1.34 -40.67 11.40
CA GLY A 236 2.00 -40.95 12.68
C GLY A 236 3.38 -40.29 12.83
N LEU A 237 4.11 -40.13 11.72
CA LEU A 237 5.41 -39.46 11.72
C LEU A 237 5.23 -37.94 11.90
N VAL A 238 4.35 -37.35 11.11
CA VAL A 238 4.07 -35.91 11.13
C VAL A 238 3.45 -35.49 12.46
N SER A 239 2.51 -36.27 13.01
CA SER A 239 1.95 -35.99 14.34
C SER A 239 2.97 -36.18 15.46
N GLY A 240 3.90 -37.12 15.33
CA GLY A 240 5.00 -37.29 16.28
C GLY A 240 5.99 -36.12 16.27
N ILE A 241 6.25 -35.52 15.10
CA ILE A 241 7.18 -34.38 14.96
C ILE A 241 6.51 -33.07 15.38
N LEU A 242 5.29 -32.81 14.92
CA LEU A 242 4.59 -31.55 15.15
C LEU A 242 3.89 -31.50 16.51
N GLY A 243 3.57 -32.65 17.10
CA GLY A 243 2.66 -32.75 18.25
C GLY A 243 1.22 -32.35 17.90
N SER A 244 0.30 -32.51 18.85
CA SER A 244 -1.13 -32.20 18.65
C SER A 244 -1.36 -30.74 18.27
N LEU A 245 -0.65 -29.82 18.92
CA LEU A 245 -0.74 -28.39 18.65
C LEU A 245 -0.23 -28.05 17.25
N GLY A 246 0.94 -28.54 16.85
CA GLY A 246 1.49 -28.29 15.53
C GLY A 246 0.64 -28.90 14.42
N THR A 247 0.07 -30.09 14.64
CA THR A 247 -0.87 -30.68 13.66
C THR A 247 -2.15 -29.87 13.51
N ALA A 248 -2.69 -29.32 14.60
CA ALA A 248 -3.87 -28.47 14.52
C ALA A 248 -3.55 -27.17 13.76
N ILE A 249 -2.41 -26.53 14.07
CA ILE A 249 -1.95 -25.31 13.41
C ILE A 249 -1.80 -25.50 11.90
N VAL A 250 -0.99 -26.48 11.50
CA VAL A 250 -0.69 -26.70 10.09
C VAL A 250 -1.94 -27.16 9.34
N GLY A 251 -2.71 -28.09 9.93
CA GLY A 251 -3.91 -28.64 9.32
C GLY A 251 -4.97 -27.58 9.06
N SER A 252 -5.24 -26.72 10.03
CA SER A 252 -6.29 -25.71 9.89
C SER A 252 -5.87 -24.52 9.03
N LEU A 253 -4.58 -24.14 9.03
CA LEU A 253 -4.04 -23.14 8.09
C LEU A 253 -4.23 -23.58 6.65
N VAL A 254 -3.89 -24.83 6.33
CA VAL A 254 -4.02 -25.36 4.98
C VAL A 254 -5.49 -25.43 4.56
N ILE A 255 -6.39 -25.89 5.44
CA ILE A 255 -7.83 -25.86 5.18
C ILE A 255 -8.32 -24.43 4.94
N GLY A 256 -7.88 -23.48 5.77
CA GLY A 256 -8.20 -22.07 5.64
C GLY A 256 -7.79 -21.51 4.28
N VAL A 257 -6.55 -21.73 3.87
CA VAL A 257 -6.03 -21.31 2.56
C VAL A 257 -6.81 -21.93 1.42
N LEU A 258 -7.07 -23.24 1.44
CA LEU A 258 -7.84 -23.91 0.39
C LEU A 258 -9.26 -23.37 0.28
N ALA A 259 -9.95 -23.21 1.42
CA ALA A 259 -11.28 -22.62 1.46
C ALA A 259 -11.27 -21.16 0.98
N GLY A 260 -10.28 -20.39 1.42
CA GLY A 260 -10.06 -19.01 1.03
C GLY A 260 -9.86 -18.86 -0.47
N VAL A 261 -9.01 -19.67 -1.09
CA VAL A 261 -8.79 -19.70 -2.55
C VAL A 261 -10.08 -20.00 -3.30
N VAL A 262 -10.83 -21.02 -2.88
CA VAL A 262 -12.11 -21.38 -3.53
C VAL A 262 -13.11 -20.23 -3.44
N VAL A 263 -13.29 -19.64 -2.25
CA VAL A 263 -14.17 -18.49 -2.05
C VAL A 263 -13.70 -17.30 -2.87
N GLY A 264 -12.39 -17.04 -2.88
CA GLY A 264 -11.75 -15.95 -3.60
C GLY A 264 -11.92 -16.05 -5.11
N ILE A 265 -11.63 -17.20 -5.71
CA ILE A 265 -11.84 -17.46 -7.14
C ILE A 265 -13.33 -17.32 -7.49
N THR A 266 -14.22 -17.85 -6.65
CA THR A 266 -15.68 -17.76 -6.88
C THR A 266 -16.15 -16.31 -6.81
N ALA A 267 -15.71 -15.56 -5.80
CA ALA A 267 -16.03 -14.14 -5.65
C ALA A 267 -15.47 -13.35 -6.83
N GLY A 268 -14.22 -13.59 -7.24
CA GLY A 268 -13.60 -12.97 -8.42
C GLY A 268 -14.39 -13.24 -9.69
N ALA A 269 -14.83 -14.49 -9.91
CA ALA A 269 -15.67 -14.85 -11.05
C ALA A 269 -17.05 -14.16 -11.01
N VAL A 270 -17.67 -14.04 -9.83
CA VAL A 270 -18.95 -13.34 -9.65
C VAL A 270 -18.78 -11.84 -9.92
N LEU A 271 -17.76 -11.21 -9.33
CA LEU A 271 -17.48 -9.78 -9.53
C LEU A 271 -17.18 -9.48 -11.01
N ASN A 272 -16.47 -10.38 -11.70
CA ASN A 272 -16.26 -10.28 -13.13
C ASN A 272 -17.58 -10.34 -13.92
N ALA A 273 -18.48 -11.25 -13.55
CA ALA A 273 -19.81 -11.37 -14.18
C ALA A 273 -20.68 -10.12 -13.98
N PHE A 274 -20.41 -9.30 -12.96
CA PHE A 274 -21.04 -8.00 -12.74
C PHE A 274 -20.30 -6.83 -13.42
N GLY A 275 -19.30 -7.10 -14.27
CA GLY A 275 -18.56 -6.07 -14.99
C GLY A 275 -17.61 -5.25 -14.12
N LEU A 276 -17.28 -5.71 -12.90
CA LEU A 276 -16.39 -4.95 -12.00
C LEU A 276 -14.90 -5.07 -12.38
N PHE A 277 -14.54 -6.13 -13.10
CA PHE A 277 -13.21 -6.45 -13.60
C PHE A 277 -13.22 -6.78 -15.11
N ALA A 278 -14.34 -6.50 -15.79
CA ALA A 278 -14.33 -6.56 -17.25
C ALA A 278 -13.32 -5.51 -17.73
N PRO A 279 -12.42 -5.84 -18.68
CA PRO A 279 -11.69 -4.81 -19.39
C PRO A 279 -12.71 -3.81 -19.91
N ALA A 280 -12.41 -2.51 -19.80
CA ALA A 280 -13.26 -1.47 -20.35
C ALA A 280 -13.65 -1.89 -21.78
N GLU A 281 -14.94 -1.81 -22.13
CA GLU A 281 -15.37 -2.01 -23.51
C GLU A 281 -14.56 -1.05 -24.40
N GLY A 282 -13.57 -1.60 -25.10
CA GLY A 282 -12.50 -0.83 -25.75
C GLY A 282 -11.28 -1.69 -26.14
N ASP A 283 -11.07 -2.86 -25.53
CA ASP A 283 -10.00 -3.80 -25.92
C ASP A 283 -10.34 -4.64 -27.18
N ALA A 284 -11.43 -4.29 -27.87
CA ALA A 284 -11.79 -4.85 -29.17
C ALA A 284 -11.43 -3.82 -30.23
N ASP A 285 -10.37 -4.13 -31.00
CA ASP A 285 -9.98 -3.47 -32.26
C ASP A 285 -10.41 -2.00 -32.33
N TYR A 286 -9.57 -1.10 -31.81
CA TYR A 286 -9.50 0.20 -32.47
C TYR A 286 -8.98 -0.09 -33.87
N GLU A 287 -9.93 -0.12 -34.82
CA GLU A 287 -9.66 0.30 -36.19
C GLU A 287 -8.64 1.42 -36.12
N GLU A 288 -7.57 1.24 -36.88
CA GLU A 288 -6.56 2.20 -37.28
C GLU A 288 -7.17 3.61 -37.42
N PHE A 289 -7.35 4.31 -36.30
CA PHE A 289 -7.60 5.74 -36.29
C PHE A 289 -6.26 6.34 -36.64
N ASP A 290 -6.25 7.13 -37.71
CA ASP A 290 -5.08 7.68 -38.37
C ASP A 290 -4.27 8.55 -37.39
N MET A 291 -3.38 7.92 -36.62
CA MET A 291 -2.44 8.56 -35.66
C MET A 291 -1.52 9.58 -36.34
N ALA A 292 -1.52 9.63 -37.68
CA ALA A 292 -0.74 10.58 -38.46
C ALA A 292 -1.39 11.98 -38.56
N GLU A 293 -2.64 12.17 -38.14
CA GLU A 293 -3.36 13.47 -38.26
C GLU A 293 -3.76 14.12 -36.92
N LEU A 294 -3.53 13.48 -35.77
CA LEU A 294 -3.87 14.05 -34.46
C LEU A 294 -2.71 14.88 -33.90
N THR A 295 -3.01 16.05 -33.34
CA THR A 295 -2.00 16.81 -32.60
C THR A 295 -1.69 16.11 -31.28
N ASP A 296 -0.49 16.31 -30.72
CA ASP A 296 -0.12 15.76 -29.41
C ASP A 296 -1.14 16.15 -28.32
N GLY A 297 -1.79 17.31 -28.46
CA GLY A 297 -2.87 17.76 -27.59
C GLY A 297 -4.14 16.91 -27.67
N ASP A 298 -4.55 16.47 -28.87
CA ASP A 298 -5.76 15.66 -29.06
C ASP A 298 -5.61 14.26 -28.46
N VAL A 299 -4.40 13.68 -28.56
CA VAL A 299 -4.06 12.39 -27.94
C VAL A 299 -4.10 12.50 -26.43
N VAL A 300 -3.50 13.55 -25.86
CA VAL A 300 -3.50 13.80 -24.41
C VAL A 300 -4.92 13.98 -23.89
N SER A 301 -5.77 14.74 -24.59
CA SER A 301 -7.18 14.92 -24.21
C SER A 301 -7.96 13.61 -24.22
N ALA A 302 -7.78 12.77 -25.24
CA ALA A 302 -8.41 11.44 -25.29
C ALA A 302 -7.95 10.53 -24.14
N MET A 303 -6.67 10.55 -23.79
CA MET A 303 -6.14 9.81 -22.65
C MET A 303 -6.68 10.31 -21.31
N MET A 304 -6.84 11.62 -21.15
CA MET A 304 -7.42 12.23 -19.95
C MET A 304 -8.91 11.88 -19.81
N GLU A 305 -9.65 11.85 -20.91
CA GLU A 305 -11.06 11.43 -20.93
C GLU A 305 -11.21 9.97 -20.49
N GLU A 306 -10.33 9.08 -20.95
CA GLU A 306 -10.35 7.67 -20.57
C GLU A 306 -9.97 7.48 -19.09
N PHE A 307 -8.96 8.23 -18.62
CA PHE A 307 -8.61 8.24 -17.20
C PHE A 307 -9.75 8.75 -16.32
N ARG A 308 -10.48 9.79 -16.75
CA ARG A 308 -11.68 10.31 -16.04
C ARG A 308 -12.79 9.26 -15.93
N ARG A 309 -13.01 8.42 -16.95
CA ARG A 309 -13.96 7.30 -16.88
C ARG A 309 -13.50 6.20 -15.94
N PHE A 310 -12.21 5.89 -15.95
CA PHE A 310 -11.62 4.84 -15.12
C PHE A 310 -11.57 5.22 -13.63
N SER A 311 -11.08 6.42 -13.31
CA SER A 311 -10.97 6.94 -11.94
C SER A 311 -11.49 8.38 -11.85
N PRO A 312 -12.82 8.56 -11.69
CA PRO A 312 -13.41 9.89 -11.58
C PRO A 312 -12.87 10.69 -10.40
N GLY A 313 -12.75 10.05 -9.23
CA GLY A 313 -12.18 10.70 -8.05
C GLY A 313 -10.69 11.00 -8.20
N GLY A 314 -9.97 10.15 -8.93
CA GLY A 314 -8.57 10.36 -9.24
C GLY A 314 -8.35 11.57 -10.16
N ALA A 315 -9.13 11.67 -11.23
CA ALA A 315 -9.08 12.79 -12.16
C ALA A 315 -9.48 14.12 -11.50
N GLU A 316 -10.50 14.11 -10.63
CA GLU A 316 -10.89 15.30 -9.87
C GLU A 316 -9.71 15.86 -9.05
N ALA A 317 -8.92 15.00 -8.42
CA ALA A 317 -7.81 15.43 -7.57
C ALA A 317 -6.50 15.75 -8.32
N LEU A 318 -6.18 15.03 -9.39
CA LEU A 318 -4.95 15.21 -10.18
C LEU A 318 -5.07 16.29 -11.25
N ILE A 319 -6.29 16.49 -11.78
CA ILE A 319 -6.55 17.44 -12.86
C ILE A 319 -7.33 18.62 -12.29
N ASP A 320 -8.60 18.45 -11.94
CA ASP A 320 -9.50 19.58 -11.67
C ASP A 320 -9.06 20.41 -10.45
N GLU A 321 -8.71 19.77 -9.33
CA GLU A 321 -8.18 20.46 -8.14
C GLU A 321 -6.80 21.10 -8.39
N ARG A 322 -6.00 20.53 -9.30
CA ARG A 322 -4.67 21.03 -9.63
C ARG A 322 -4.78 22.25 -10.55
N ASP A 323 -5.65 22.19 -11.56
CA ASP A 323 -5.99 23.30 -12.45
C ASP A 323 -6.50 24.49 -11.64
N ALA A 324 -7.43 24.24 -10.71
CA ALA A 324 -7.95 25.28 -9.83
C ALA A 324 -6.84 25.92 -8.96
N TYR A 325 -5.88 25.13 -8.47
CA TYR A 325 -4.76 25.64 -7.68
C TYR A 325 -3.84 26.54 -8.52
N ILE A 326 -3.45 26.07 -9.70
CA ILE A 326 -2.60 26.82 -10.63
C ILE A 326 -3.31 28.11 -11.07
N ALA A 327 -4.59 28.02 -11.44
CA ALA A 327 -5.39 29.16 -11.83
C ALA A 327 -5.49 30.21 -10.73
N HIS A 328 -5.61 29.83 -9.45
CA HIS A 328 -5.55 30.80 -8.34
C HIS A 328 -4.24 31.60 -8.33
N GLN A 329 -3.11 30.92 -8.52
CA GLN A 329 -1.80 31.59 -8.53
C GLN A 329 -1.67 32.54 -9.73
N LEU A 330 -2.15 32.12 -10.90
CA LEU A 330 -2.15 32.95 -12.10
C LEU A 330 -3.09 34.15 -11.99
N VAL A 331 -4.29 33.97 -11.41
CA VAL A 331 -5.23 35.06 -11.12
C VAL A 331 -4.60 36.07 -10.15
N ALA A 332 -3.90 35.61 -9.11
CA ALA A 332 -3.21 36.50 -8.17
C ALA A 332 -2.11 37.33 -8.87
N LEU A 333 -1.32 36.71 -9.75
CA LEU A 333 -0.32 37.43 -10.56
C LEU A 333 -0.99 38.44 -11.50
N ARG A 334 -2.07 38.06 -12.18
CA ARG A 334 -2.87 38.96 -13.04
C ARG A 334 -3.39 40.16 -12.28
N GLN A 335 -3.97 39.93 -11.10
CA GLN A 335 -4.52 40.98 -10.22
C GLN A 335 -3.45 41.92 -9.67
N SER A 336 -2.19 41.47 -9.59
CA SER A 336 -1.05 42.33 -9.26
C SER A 336 -0.60 43.24 -10.42
N GLY A 337 -1.28 43.18 -11.57
CA GLY A 337 -0.99 44.01 -12.74
C GLY A 337 0.17 43.51 -13.59
N ARG A 338 0.54 42.22 -13.46
CA ARG A 338 1.67 41.62 -14.19
C ARG A 338 1.22 40.98 -15.50
N HIS A 339 2.07 41.07 -16.51
CA HIS A 339 2.00 40.27 -17.72
C HIS A 339 2.68 38.93 -17.49
N VAL A 340 1.94 37.84 -17.61
CA VAL A 340 2.39 36.49 -17.29
C VAL A 340 2.30 35.60 -18.53
N VAL A 341 3.37 34.89 -18.82
CA VAL A 341 3.32 33.70 -19.69
C VAL A 341 3.37 32.48 -18.78
N ALA A 342 2.31 31.67 -18.80
CA ALA A 342 2.16 30.48 -17.98
C ALA A 342 2.42 29.23 -18.83
N ILE A 343 3.51 28.54 -18.55
CA ILE A 343 3.88 27.28 -19.19
C ILE A 343 3.29 26.13 -18.36
N VAL A 344 2.34 25.42 -18.95
CA VAL A 344 1.60 24.33 -18.30
C VAL A 344 1.51 23.12 -19.23
N GLY A 345 1.25 21.95 -18.69
CA GLY A 345 0.99 20.75 -19.48
C GLY A 345 -0.27 20.89 -20.32
N ALA A 346 -0.26 20.33 -21.52
CA ALA A 346 -1.39 20.39 -22.46
C ALA A 346 -2.70 19.92 -21.82
N GLY A 347 -2.67 18.89 -20.96
CA GLY A 347 -3.85 18.38 -20.26
C GLY A 347 -4.47 19.31 -19.21
N HIS A 348 -3.74 20.34 -18.77
CA HIS A 348 -4.19 21.32 -17.77
C HIS A 348 -4.65 22.64 -18.41
N ARG A 349 -4.25 22.89 -19.67
CA ARG A 349 -4.47 24.16 -20.36
C ARG A 349 -5.94 24.59 -20.39
N GLU A 350 -6.82 23.72 -20.88
CA GLU A 350 -8.24 24.03 -21.05
C GLU A 350 -8.92 24.34 -19.72
N GLY A 351 -8.64 23.55 -18.67
CA GLY A 351 -9.18 23.76 -17.34
C GLY A 351 -8.72 25.09 -16.72
N ILE A 352 -7.44 25.41 -16.86
CA ILE A 352 -6.87 26.68 -16.37
C ILE A 352 -7.44 27.88 -17.13
N GLU A 353 -7.51 27.82 -18.46
CA GLU A 353 -8.08 28.89 -19.30
C GLU A 353 -9.53 29.18 -18.90
N ASN A 354 -10.35 28.14 -18.70
CA ASN A 354 -11.73 28.29 -18.24
C ASN A 354 -11.83 29.00 -16.87
N TYR A 355 -10.95 28.69 -15.91
CA TYR A 355 -10.91 29.39 -14.63
C TYR A 355 -10.38 30.83 -14.73
N LEU A 356 -9.48 31.12 -15.68
CA LEU A 356 -9.00 32.48 -15.91
C LEU A 356 -10.08 33.38 -16.53
N GLU A 357 -10.93 32.81 -17.39
CA GLU A 357 -12.11 33.47 -17.97
C GLU A 357 -13.23 33.67 -16.96
N HIS A 358 -13.46 32.68 -16.08
CA HIS A 358 -14.50 32.70 -15.05
C HIS A 358 -13.94 32.54 -13.62
N PRO A 359 -13.17 33.51 -13.09
CA PRO A 359 -12.53 33.39 -11.78
C PRO A 359 -13.49 33.19 -10.61
N GLU A 360 -14.76 33.56 -10.75
CA GLU A 360 -15.82 33.34 -9.75
C GLU A 360 -16.17 31.86 -9.52
N THR A 361 -15.77 30.99 -10.45
CA THR A 361 -15.99 29.53 -10.35
C THR A 361 -14.89 28.83 -9.55
N LEU A 362 -13.80 29.54 -9.21
CA LEU A 362 -12.70 28.98 -8.45
C LEU A 362 -13.14 28.56 -7.04
N PRO A 363 -12.87 27.30 -6.62
CA PRO A 363 -13.11 26.88 -5.24
C PRO A 363 -12.17 27.62 -4.28
N PRO A 364 -12.50 27.75 -2.98
CA PRO A 364 -11.66 28.46 -2.02
C PRO A 364 -10.24 27.87 -1.94
N MET A 365 -9.19 28.70 -1.88
CA MET A 365 -7.80 28.21 -1.78
C MET A 365 -7.63 27.22 -0.62
N GLU A 366 -8.26 27.47 0.53
CA GLU A 366 -8.22 26.58 1.70
C GLU A 366 -8.68 25.14 1.40
N SER A 367 -9.60 24.94 0.44
CA SER A 367 -10.02 23.59 0.04
C SER A 367 -9.03 22.91 -0.91
N LEU A 368 -8.09 23.66 -1.49
CA LEU A 368 -7.08 23.18 -2.44
C LEU A 368 -5.70 22.93 -1.79
N VAL A 369 -5.43 23.56 -0.65
CA VAL A 369 -4.25 23.30 0.20
C VAL A 369 -4.54 22.31 1.33
N GLY A 370 -3.52 21.55 1.75
CA GLY A 370 -3.63 20.56 2.83
C GLY A 370 -4.24 19.22 2.39
N VAL A 371 -4.46 18.31 3.35
CA VAL A 371 -5.02 16.98 3.06
C VAL A 371 -6.54 17.09 3.05
N ALA A 372 -7.18 16.87 1.90
CA ALA A 372 -8.64 16.93 1.75
C ALA A 372 -9.35 16.25 2.93
N GLU A 373 -10.20 16.94 3.69
CA GLU A 373 -10.89 16.31 4.81
C GLU A 373 -11.87 15.26 4.27
N LYS A 374 -11.96 14.12 4.95
CA LYS A 374 -12.97 13.10 4.65
C LYS A 374 -14.03 13.36 5.67
N ASP A 375 -15.14 13.93 5.24
CA ASP A 375 -16.36 14.05 6.03
C ASP A 375 -16.96 12.66 6.23
N GLY A 376 -16.34 11.92 7.15
CA GLY A 376 -16.69 10.55 7.44
C GLY A 376 -16.53 10.27 8.92
N PHE A 377 -17.51 9.55 9.48
CA PHE A 377 -17.40 9.05 10.84
C PHE A 377 -16.11 8.22 10.97
N PRO A 378 -15.26 8.44 11.99
CA PRO A 378 -13.93 7.85 12.09
C PRO A 378 -14.00 6.38 12.53
N TRP A 379 -14.59 5.53 11.69
CA TRP A 379 -14.80 4.11 11.93
C TRP A 379 -13.52 3.38 12.36
N GLY A 380 -12.37 3.75 11.78
CA GLY A 380 -11.07 3.20 12.18
C GLY A 380 -10.69 3.52 13.63
N LYS A 381 -10.96 4.75 14.11
CA LYS A 381 -10.72 5.12 15.50
C LYS A 381 -11.72 4.42 16.43
N LEU A 382 -13.00 4.38 16.05
CA LEU A 382 -14.03 3.69 16.84
C LEU A 382 -13.71 2.19 16.98
N LEU A 383 -13.34 1.53 15.88
CA LEU A 383 -12.95 0.12 15.88
C LEU A 383 -11.69 -0.09 16.72
N GLY A 384 -10.67 0.77 16.58
CA GLY A 384 -9.46 0.72 17.40
C GLY A 384 -9.74 0.83 18.90
N PHE A 385 -10.55 1.83 19.31
CA PHE A 385 -10.98 1.99 20.70
C PHE A 385 -11.87 0.83 21.17
N GLY A 386 -12.73 0.30 20.30
CA GLY A 386 -13.56 -0.87 20.58
C GLY A 386 -12.74 -2.11 20.88
N VAL A 387 -11.74 -2.41 20.03
CA VAL A 387 -10.81 -3.53 20.25
C VAL A 387 -10.04 -3.33 21.56
N THR A 388 -9.54 -2.12 21.81
CA THR A 388 -8.86 -1.76 23.07
C THR A 388 -9.76 -2.02 24.28
N ALA A 389 -11.02 -1.58 24.22
CA ALA A 389 -11.98 -1.73 25.31
C ALA A 389 -12.32 -3.21 25.56
N VAL A 390 -12.57 -3.99 24.51
CA VAL A 390 -12.80 -5.44 24.62
C VAL A 390 -11.59 -6.13 25.23
N PHE A 391 -10.39 -5.74 24.79
CA PHE A 391 -9.14 -6.30 25.29
C PHE A 391 -8.93 -6.03 26.79
N VAL A 392 -9.09 -4.77 27.22
CA VAL A 392 -9.00 -4.40 28.64
C VAL A 392 -10.10 -5.07 29.46
N ALA A 393 -11.34 -5.08 28.95
CA ALA A 393 -12.46 -5.75 29.59
C ALA A 393 -12.20 -7.24 29.79
N PHE A 394 -11.55 -7.92 28.83
CA PHE A 394 -11.18 -9.33 28.97
C PHE A 394 -10.34 -9.56 30.24
N PHE A 395 -9.23 -8.83 30.42
CA PHE A 395 -8.37 -9.00 31.61
C PHE A 395 -9.06 -8.59 32.90
N VAL A 396 -9.83 -7.51 32.89
CA VAL A 396 -10.61 -7.08 34.07
C VAL A 396 -11.62 -8.14 34.45
N LEU A 397 -12.40 -8.67 33.50
CA LEU A 397 -13.41 -9.69 33.77
C LEU A 397 -12.80 -10.98 34.30
N LEU A 398 -11.65 -11.43 33.76
CA LEU A 398 -10.94 -12.59 34.32
C LEU A 398 -10.47 -12.33 35.76
N ALA A 399 -9.96 -11.14 36.07
CA ALA A 399 -9.59 -10.78 37.44
C ALA A 399 -10.81 -10.77 38.38
N MET A 400 -11.94 -10.23 37.93
CA MET A 400 -13.21 -10.18 38.69
C MET A 400 -13.88 -11.55 38.85
N ALA A 401 -13.58 -12.49 37.95
CA ALA A 401 -13.97 -13.89 38.08
C ALA A 401 -13.13 -14.66 39.12
N GLY A 402 -12.17 -14.01 39.77
CA GLY A 402 -11.32 -14.63 40.79
C GLY A 402 -10.18 -15.47 40.23
N VAL A 403 -9.81 -15.29 38.96
CA VAL A 403 -8.62 -15.93 38.39
C VAL A 403 -7.39 -15.42 39.14
N GLY A 404 -6.63 -16.34 39.76
CA GLY A 404 -5.46 -15.99 40.56
C GLY A 404 -4.43 -15.16 39.79
N ASN A 405 -3.84 -14.16 40.47
CA ASN A 405 -2.87 -13.23 39.87
C ASN A 405 -1.72 -13.92 39.14
N GLU A 406 -1.25 -15.07 39.63
CA GLU A 406 -0.20 -15.86 38.98
C GLU A 406 -0.60 -16.34 37.57
N ARG A 407 -1.86 -16.75 37.38
CA ARG A 407 -2.37 -17.20 36.06
C ARG A 407 -2.56 -16.03 35.11
N LEU A 408 -3.07 -14.89 35.60
CA LEU A 408 -3.18 -13.68 34.81
C LEU A 408 -1.81 -13.19 34.33
N LEU A 409 -0.80 -13.21 35.22
CA LEU A 409 0.58 -12.90 34.87
C LEU A 409 1.18 -13.91 33.89
N THR A 410 0.84 -15.20 34.01
CA THR A 410 1.29 -16.23 33.07
C THR A 410 0.71 -16.02 31.67
N ILE A 411 -0.60 -15.75 31.57
CA ILE A 411 -1.28 -15.47 30.29
C ILE A 411 -0.69 -14.20 29.66
N PHE A 412 -0.55 -13.13 30.44
CA PHE A 412 0.04 -11.88 29.98
C PHE A 412 1.50 -12.06 29.56
N GLY A 413 2.31 -12.76 30.37
CA GLY A 413 3.72 -13.02 30.09
C GLY A 413 3.92 -13.89 28.85
N ALA A 414 3.10 -14.93 28.67
CA ALA A 414 3.11 -15.74 27.47
C ALA A 414 2.75 -14.91 26.23
N TRP A 415 1.69 -14.09 26.32
CA TRP A 415 1.28 -13.21 25.23
C TRP A 415 2.37 -12.20 24.85
N PHE A 416 2.95 -11.53 25.85
CA PHE A 416 4.07 -10.59 25.69
C PHE A 416 5.26 -11.26 25.00
N LEU A 417 5.68 -12.43 25.50
CA LEU A 417 6.84 -13.15 24.99
C LEU A 417 6.61 -13.64 23.56
N ILE A 418 5.44 -14.22 23.27
CA ILE A 418 5.13 -14.75 21.93
C ILE A 418 5.08 -13.61 20.92
N ASN A 419 4.44 -12.49 21.24
CA ASN A 419 4.44 -11.32 20.36
C ASN A 419 5.85 -10.77 20.16
N GLY A 420 6.61 -10.64 21.24
CA GLY A 420 7.95 -10.10 21.15
C GLY A 420 8.91 -10.97 20.32
N VAL A 421 8.87 -12.29 20.53
CA VAL A 421 9.73 -13.23 19.82
C VAL A 421 9.38 -13.27 18.33
N PHE A 422 8.10 -13.39 17.96
CA PHE A 422 7.71 -13.43 16.55
C PHE A 422 8.02 -12.13 15.82
N ALA A 423 7.68 -10.98 16.41
CA ALA A 423 7.96 -9.68 15.81
C ALA A 423 9.47 -9.46 15.65
N ALA A 424 10.28 -9.73 16.68
CA ALA A 424 11.74 -9.60 16.61
C ALA A 424 12.37 -10.59 15.63
N ALA A 425 11.89 -11.83 15.59
CA ALA A 425 12.41 -12.86 14.68
C ALA A 425 12.13 -12.50 13.22
N LEU A 426 10.91 -12.10 12.88
CA LEU A 426 10.55 -11.71 11.51
C LEU A 426 11.23 -10.41 11.09
N ALA A 427 11.34 -9.43 11.99
CA ALA A 427 12.18 -8.25 11.76
C ALA A 427 13.63 -8.65 11.44
N LYS A 428 14.16 -9.64 12.19
CA LYS A 428 15.53 -10.10 12.00
C LYS A 428 15.73 -10.83 10.68
N VAL A 429 14.76 -11.65 10.26
CA VAL A 429 14.73 -12.30 8.94
C VAL A 429 14.71 -11.26 7.81
N ALA A 430 14.01 -10.14 8.00
CA ALA A 430 13.99 -9.02 7.06
C ALA A 430 15.30 -8.19 7.03
N GLY A 431 16.31 -8.58 7.81
CA GLY A 431 17.62 -7.90 7.83
C GLY A 431 17.75 -6.77 8.86
N ALA A 432 16.82 -6.66 9.81
CA ALA A 432 16.90 -5.64 10.87
C ALA A 432 18.15 -5.79 11.74
N ARG A 433 18.63 -4.67 12.26
CA ARG A 433 19.61 -4.68 13.35
C ARG A 433 18.99 -5.26 14.62
N TRP A 434 19.82 -5.86 15.46
CA TRP A 434 19.34 -6.46 16.73
C TRP A 434 18.67 -5.43 17.64
N THR A 435 19.19 -4.21 17.67
CA THR A 435 18.59 -3.09 18.43
C THR A 435 17.18 -2.78 17.95
N SER A 436 16.99 -2.64 16.65
CA SER A 436 15.68 -2.40 16.03
C SER A 436 14.72 -3.55 16.29
N ALA A 437 15.15 -4.80 16.04
CA ALA A 437 14.34 -6.00 16.23
C ALA A 437 13.88 -6.19 17.69
N LEU A 438 14.78 -5.95 18.66
CA LEU A 438 14.44 -6.04 20.08
C LEU A 438 13.44 -4.97 20.50
N VAL A 439 13.60 -3.73 20.03
CA VAL A 439 12.63 -2.66 20.30
C VAL A 439 11.27 -2.99 19.71
N GLY A 440 11.23 -3.46 18.46
CA GLY A 440 10.00 -3.97 17.83
C GLY A 440 9.33 -5.07 18.64
N GLY A 441 10.10 -6.06 19.08
CA GLY A 441 9.62 -7.15 19.92
C GLY A 441 9.06 -6.68 21.27
N LEU A 442 9.78 -5.81 21.98
CA LEU A 442 9.35 -5.28 23.28
C LEU A 442 8.05 -4.45 23.19
N VAL A 443 7.75 -3.89 22.03
CA VAL A 443 6.56 -3.06 21.79
C VAL A 443 5.42 -3.84 21.11
N ALA A 444 5.68 -5.05 20.58
CA ALA A 444 4.72 -5.82 19.78
C ALA A 444 3.40 -6.14 20.48
N TRP A 445 3.40 -6.35 21.79
CA TRP A 445 2.18 -6.57 22.58
C TRP A 445 1.24 -5.36 22.59
N MET A 446 1.78 -4.14 22.38
CA MET A 446 1.00 -2.90 22.44
C MET A 446 0.00 -2.82 21.30
N THR A 447 0.24 -3.45 20.15
CA THR A 447 -0.70 -3.44 19.00
C THR A 447 -1.99 -4.16 19.31
N SER A 448 -1.95 -5.26 20.07
CA SER A 448 -3.19 -5.95 20.43
C SER A 448 -3.99 -5.18 21.49
N ILE A 449 -3.35 -4.26 22.24
CA ILE A 449 -4.06 -3.31 23.10
C ILE A 449 -4.58 -2.13 22.29
N ASN A 450 -3.71 -1.48 21.52
CA ASN A 450 -4.04 -0.35 20.68
C ASN A 450 -3.63 -0.65 19.23
N PRO A 451 -4.59 -1.04 18.37
CA PRO A 451 -4.32 -1.37 16.97
C PRO A 451 -3.71 -0.21 16.16
N LEU A 452 -3.77 1.02 16.67
CA LEU A 452 -3.17 2.19 16.03
C LEU A 452 -1.66 2.31 16.27
N LEU A 453 -1.09 1.51 17.18
CA LEU A 453 0.34 1.53 17.51
C LEU A 453 1.00 0.25 16.98
N ALA A 454 1.71 0.36 15.87
CA ALA A 454 2.37 -0.76 15.21
C ALA A 454 3.86 -0.88 15.63
N PRO A 455 4.37 -2.06 16.07
CA PRO A 455 5.76 -2.23 16.49
C PRO A 455 6.76 -1.98 15.37
N GLY A 456 6.34 -2.18 14.12
CA GLY A 456 7.12 -1.86 12.94
C GLY A 456 7.52 -0.38 12.90
N TRP A 457 6.66 0.54 13.33
CA TRP A 457 7.04 1.97 13.36
C TRP A 457 8.15 2.26 14.36
N PHE A 458 8.14 1.61 15.52
CA PHE A 458 9.22 1.73 16.51
C PHE A 458 10.51 1.07 16.01
N THR A 459 10.39 -0.07 15.32
CA THR A 459 11.52 -0.76 14.68
C THR A 459 12.14 0.11 13.60
N GLY A 460 11.32 0.65 12.70
CA GLY A 460 11.76 1.54 11.62
C GLY A 460 12.35 2.85 12.15
N TYR A 461 11.80 3.40 13.22
CA TYR A 461 12.37 4.57 13.90
C TYR A 461 13.81 4.33 14.38
N VAL A 462 14.06 3.18 15.01
CA VAL A 462 15.41 2.82 15.48
C VAL A 462 16.33 2.46 14.31
N GLU A 463 15.81 1.80 13.29
CA GLU A 463 16.57 1.43 12.09
C GLU A 463 17.04 2.68 11.31
N LEU A 464 16.18 3.68 11.13
CA LEU A 464 16.51 4.95 10.46
C LEU A 464 17.63 5.74 11.13
N ARG A 465 17.81 5.60 12.46
CA ARG A 465 18.95 6.21 13.16
C ARG A 465 20.29 5.60 12.78
N HIS A 466 20.29 4.41 12.18
CA HIS A 466 21.50 3.71 11.76
C HIS A 466 21.64 3.65 10.24
N THR A 467 20.51 3.58 9.54
CA THR A 467 20.44 3.46 8.08
C THR A 467 19.47 4.54 7.60
N PRO A 468 19.94 5.78 7.35
CA PRO A 468 19.09 6.80 6.77
C PRO A 468 18.65 6.37 5.38
N VAL A 469 17.45 6.79 4.99
CA VAL A 469 16.84 6.45 3.71
C VAL A 469 16.58 7.73 2.96
N ASN A 470 16.90 7.72 1.67
CA ASN A 470 16.74 8.85 0.78
C ASN A 470 15.58 8.60 -0.19
N VAL A 471 14.89 9.66 -0.61
CA VAL A 471 13.82 9.55 -1.61
C VAL A 471 14.34 9.00 -2.95
N GLY A 472 15.61 9.23 -3.28
CA GLY A 472 16.28 8.69 -4.47
C GLY A 472 16.38 7.16 -4.51
N ASP A 473 16.26 6.47 -3.37
CA ASP A 473 16.23 5.00 -3.33
C ASP A 473 15.05 4.41 -4.14
N ILE A 474 13.99 5.20 -4.35
CA ILE A 474 12.81 4.81 -5.11
C ILE A 474 13.15 4.65 -6.59
N GLY A 475 13.94 5.57 -7.14
CA GLY A 475 14.39 5.48 -8.54
C GLY A 475 15.19 4.21 -8.77
N LYS A 476 16.11 3.89 -7.84
CA LYS A 476 16.87 2.64 -7.89
C LYS A 476 15.97 1.40 -7.82
N LEU A 477 14.94 1.40 -6.96
CA LEU A 477 13.99 0.28 -6.90
C LEU A 477 13.19 0.13 -8.20
N ASN A 478 12.84 1.24 -8.82
CA ASN A 478 12.09 1.24 -10.06
C ASN A 478 12.93 0.71 -11.22
N GLU A 479 14.19 1.13 -11.34
CA GLU A 479 15.16 0.57 -12.30
C GLU A 479 15.29 -0.95 -12.15
N LEU A 480 15.38 -1.44 -10.91
CA LEU A 480 15.41 -2.88 -10.63
C LEU A 480 14.11 -3.57 -11.06
N LEU A 481 12.94 -2.99 -10.76
CA LEU A 481 11.65 -3.58 -11.12
C LEU A 481 11.34 -3.55 -12.62
N SER A 482 11.97 -2.65 -13.37
CA SER A 482 11.91 -2.59 -14.83
C SER A 482 12.80 -3.64 -15.51
N ASP A 483 13.66 -4.33 -14.76
CA ASP A 483 14.48 -5.41 -15.29
C ASP A 483 13.67 -6.70 -15.38
N GLU A 484 13.29 -7.06 -16.61
CA GLU A 484 12.55 -8.29 -16.92
C GLU A 484 13.47 -9.50 -17.16
N GLU A 485 14.79 -9.31 -17.26
CA GLU A 485 15.74 -10.38 -17.59
C GLU A 485 16.27 -11.09 -16.34
N THR A 486 16.34 -10.38 -15.21
CA THR A 486 16.89 -10.93 -13.96
C THR A 486 15.91 -11.92 -13.28
N PRO A 487 16.36 -13.13 -12.88
CA PRO A 487 15.53 -14.07 -12.14
C PRO A 487 14.98 -13.47 -10.84
N ILE A 488 13.70 -13.73 -10.52
CA ILE A 488 12.97 -13.13 -9.39
C ILE A 488 13.75 -13.22 -8.06
N VAL A 489 14.41 -14.35 -7.77
CA VAL A 489 15.16 -14.54 -6.52
C VAL A 489 16.35 -13.58 -6.42
N GLU A 490 17.04 -13.36 -7.53
CA GLU A 490 18.17 -12.44 -7.60
C GLU A 490 17.69 -11.00 -7.54
N LEU A 491 16.61 -10.68 -8.26
CA LEU A 491 15.96 -9.38 -8.23
C LEU A 491 15.55 -8.98 -6.79
N VAL A 492 14.88 -9.89 -6.07
CA VAL A 492 14.51 -9.66 -4.66
C VAL A 492 15.75 -9.43 -3.78
N GLY A 493 16.83 -10.17 -4.02
CA GLY A 493 18.11 -9.95 -3.34
C GLY A 493 18.65 -8.53 -3.56
N GLN A 494 18.68 -8.07 -4.80
CA GLN A 494 19.10 -6.72 -5.17
C GLN A 494 18.20 -5.64 -4.56
N MET A 495 16.89 -5.87 -4.47
CA MET A 495 15.97 -4.96 -3.78
C MET A 495 16.29 -4.85 -2.29
N PHE A 496 16.66 -5.96 -1.61
CA PHE A 496 17.09 -5.94 -0.20
C PHE A 496 18.39 -5.17 0.06
N ASP A 497 19.19 -4.92 -0.98
CA ASP A 497 20.37 -4.05 -0.90
C ASP A 497 20.01 -2.56 -0.95
N VAL A 498 18.78 -2.21 -1.32
CA VAL A 498 18.29 -0.82 -1.28
C VAL A 498 17.81 -0.47 0.14
N PRO A 499 18.35 0.59 0.77
CA PRO A 499 18.02 0.96 2.15
C PRO A 499 16.52 1.14 2.40
N LEU A 500 15.83 1.83 1.47
CA LEU A 500 14.38 2.01 1.53
C LEU A 500 13.61 0.70 1.60
N PHE A 501 13.84 -0.20 0.63
CA PHE A 501 13.08 -1.46 0.56
C PHE A 501 13.35 -2.32 1.78
N LYS A 502 14.61 -2.41 2.21
CA LYS A 502 14.97 -3.08 3.45
C LYS A 502 14.24 -2.51 4.66
N LEU A 503 14.15 -1.18 4.79
CA LEU A 503 13.42 -0.54 5.87
C LEU A 503 11.93 -0.89 5.84
N ILE A 504 11.28 -0.80 4.66
CA ILE A 504 9.87 -1.16 4.47
C ILE A 504 9.65 -2.62 4.88
N MET A 505 10.51 -3.53 4.42
CA MET A 505 10.41 -4.96 4.74
C MET A 505 10.61 -5.22 6.24
N VAL A 506 11.56 -4.54 6.89
CA VAL A 506 11.75 -4.63 8.35
C VAL A 506 10.50 -4.18 9.10
N VAL A 507 9.92 -3.02 8.74
CA VAL A 507 8.70 -2.50 9.35
C VAL A 507 7.53 -3.47 9.13
N ALA A 508 7.31 -3.90 7.88
CA ALA A 508 6.22 -4.79 7.50
C ALA A 508 6.33 -6.15 8.21
N MET A 509 7.51 -6.78 8.19
CA MET A 509 7.72 -8.09 8.81
C MET A 509 7.58 -8.06 10.33
N THR A 510 7.95 -6.95 10.98
CA THR A 510 7.68 -6.75 12.42
C THR A 510 6.17 -6.73 12.69
N ASN A 511 5.41 -5.98 11.89
CA ASN A 511 3.95 -5.89 12.03
C ASN A 511 3.27 -7.23 11.75
N ILE A 512 3.65 -7.90 10.67
CA ILE A 512 3.18 -9.25 10.32
C ILE A 512 3.46 -10.21 11.48
N GLY A 513 4.65 -10.16 12.06
CA GLY A 513 5.00 -11.00 13.21
C GLY A 513 4.12 -10.77 14.43
N SER A 514 3.82 -9.52 14.77
CA SER A 514 2.89 -9.19 15.86
C SER A 514 1.45 -9.66 15.57
N ILE A 515 0.96 -9.49 14.33
CA ILE A 515 -0.38 -9.93 13.94
C ILE A 515 -0.48 -11.45 14.03
N ILE A 516 0.48 -12.17 13.42
CA ILE A 516 0.55 -13.63 13.48
C ILE A 516 0.61 -14.10 14.93
N ALA A 517 1.47 -13.49 15.75
CA ALA A 517 1.62 -13.86 17.14
C ALA A 517 0.35 -13.64 17.97
N SER A 518 -0.31 -12.48 17.82
CA SER A 518 -1.58 -12.19 18.48
C SER A 518 -2.65 -13.20 18.09
N PHE A 519 -2.69 -13.57 16.82
CA PHE A 519 -3.67 -14.49 16.30
C PHE A 519 -3.42 -15.94 16.73
N LEU A 520 -2.17 -16.41 16.64
CA LEU A 520 -1.76 -17.72 17.14
C LEU A 520 -1.93 -17.83 18.66
N PHE A 521 -1.71 -16.73 19.38
CA PHE A 521 -1.90 -16.70 20.82
C PHE A 521 -3.35 -16.99 21.19
N VAL A 522 -4.30 -16.28 20.59
CA VAL A 522 -5.74 -16.49 20.85
C VAL A 522 -6.20 -17.87 20.42
N THR A 523 -5.73 -18.35 19.27
CA THR A 523 -6.25 -19.57 18.65
C THR A 523 -5.63 -20.86 19.21
N TYR A 524 -4.37 -20.84 19.63
CA TYR A 524 -3.65 -22.04 20.03
C TYR A 524 -3.11 -21.98 21.46
N VAL A 525 -2.72 -20.81 21.94
CA VAL A 525 -2.04 -20.69 23.24
C VAL A 525 -3.05 -20.52 24.37
N ILE A 526 -4.09 -19.69 24.19
CA ILE A 526 -5.16 -19.55 25.18
C ILE A 526 -5.84 -20.90 25.45
N PRO A 527 -6.26 -21.72 24.45
CA PRO A 527 -6.89 -23.00 24.73
C PRO A 527 -6.02 -23.98 25.52
N VAL A 528 -4.70 -23.95 25.30
CA VAL A 528 -3.73 -24.79 26.00
C VAL A 528 -3.51 -24.31 27.43
N ILE A 529 -3.31 -23.00 27.65
CA ILE A 529 -3.12 -22.45 29.00
C ILE A 529 -4.43 -22.52 29.81
N ALA A 530 -5.57 -22.40 29.13
CA ALA A 530 -6.89 -22.48 29.73
C ALA A 530 -7.50 -23.88 29.71
N SER A 531 -6.75 -24.94 29.37
CA SER A 531 -7.26 -26.32 29.40
C SER A 531 -7.82 -26.67 30.78
N ASP A 532 -7.14 -26.20 31.84
CA ASP A 532 -7.52 -26.41 33.23
C ASP A 532 -8.74 -25.59 33.67
N LEU A 533 -9.14 -24.60 32.85
CA LEU A 533 -10.30 -23.75 33.07
C LEU A 533 -11.54 -24.25 32.31
N GLY A 534 -11.45 -25.39 31.60
CA GLY A 534 -12.52 -25.90 30.73
C GLY A 534 -12.40 -25.43 29.27
N GLY A 535 -11.20 -25.04 28.84
CA GLY A 535 -10.94 -24.54 27.49
C GLY A 535 -11.68 -23.24 27.18
N ILE A 536 -12.05 -23.04 25.92
CA ILE A 536 -12.67 -21.79 25.44
C ILE A 536 -14.06 -21.55 26.04
N ALA A 537 -14.84 -22.61 26.22
CA ALA A 537 -16.15 -22.52 26.88
C ALA A 537 -16.00 -22.14 28.36
N GLY A 538 -14.97 -22.66 29.01
CA GLY A 538 -14.59 -22.30 30.36
C GLY A 538 -14.20 -20.84 30.53
N VAL A 539 -13.32 -20.32 29.66
CA VAL A 539 -12.93 -18.90 29.64
C VAL A 539 -14.14 -18.01 29.40
N THR A 540 -15.01 -18.37 28.46
CA THR A 540 -16.26 -17.63 28.19
C THR A 540 -17.16 -17.58 29.43
N ASN A 541 -17.32 -18.70 30.13
CA ASN A 541 -18.12 -18.75 31.36
C ASN A 541 -17.52 -17.88 32.47
N LEU A 542 -16.19 -17.90 32.63
CA LEU A 542 -15.48 -17.04 33.58
C LEU A 542 -15.69 -15.55 33.25
N MET A 543 -15.71 -15.17 31.98
CA MET A 543 -16.03 -13.79 31.59
C MET A 543 -17.45 -13.38 32.00
N PHE A 544 -18.44 -14.25 31.81
CA PHE A 544 -19.81 -13.99 32.26
C PHE A 544 -19.93 -13.93 33.79
N GLU A 545 -19.20 -14.78 34.50
CA GLU A 545 -19.14 -14.78 35.96
C GLU A 545 -18.47 -13.51 36.49
N GLY A 546 -17.34 -13.10 35.90
CA GLY A 546 -16.70 -11.81 36.17
C GLY A 546 -17.64 -10.63 35.93
N ALA A 547 -18.44 -10.66 34.87
CA ALA A 547 -19.41 -9.60 34.57
C ALA A 547 -20.52 -9.51 35.63
N ARG A 548 -21.02 -10.66 36.11
CA ARG A 548 -21.99 -10.72 37.22
C ARG A 548 -21.38 -10.20 38.52
N ASN A 549 -20.17 -10.64 38.86
CA ASN A 549 -19.46 -10.19 40.06
C ASN A 549 -19.20 -8.67 40.03
N SER A 550 -18.81 -8.13 38.87
CA SER A 550 -18.67 -6.69 38.66
C SER A 550 -19.99 -5.95 38.83
N ALA A 551 -21.08 -6.46 38.25
CA ALA A 551 -22.41 -5.84 38.38
C ALA A 551 -22.89 -5.83 39.84
N ASP A 552 -22.69 -6.93 40.58
CA ASP A 552 -23.04 -7.03 42.00
C ASP A 552 -22.22 -6.07 42.87
N LEU A 553 -20.93 -5.90 42.59
CA LEU A 553 -20.07 -4.94 43.30
C LEU A 553 -20.46 -3.49 43.02
N ILE A 554 -20.77 -3.17 41.77
CA ILE A 554 -21.26 -1.83 41.39
C ILE A 554 -22.60 -1.56 42.07
N TRP A 555 -23.54 -2.52 42.02
CA TRP A 555 -24.84 -2.40 42.68
C TRP A 555 -24.69 -2.15 44.19
N ARG A 556 -23.87 -2.95 44.89
CA ARG A 556 -23.58 -2.76 46.33
C ARG A 556 -22.84 -1.45 46.67
N SER A 557 -22.19 -0.81 45.71
CA SER A 557 -21.54 0.48 45.92
C SER A 557 -22.48 1.67 45.70
N LEU A 558 -23.57 1.45 44.95
CA LEU A 558 -24.58 2.45 44.61
C LEU A 558 -25.82 2.38 45.52
N THR A 559 -26.09 1.23 46.14
CA THR A 559 -27.11 1.01 47.18
C THR A 559 -26.46 0.80 48.53
#